data_AF-A0A527ZFL4-F1
#
_entry.id   AF-A0A527ZFL4-F1
#
_cell.length_a   1.000
_cell.length_b   1.000
_cell.length_c   1.000
_cell.angle_alpha   90.00
_cell.angle_beta   90.00
_cell.angle_gamma   90.00
#
_symmetry.space_group_name_H-M   'P 1'
#
loop_
_entity.id
_entity.type
_entity.pdbx_description
1 polymer ?
#
loop_
_entity_poly.entity_id
_entity_poly.type
_entity_poly.pdbx_seq_one_letter_code
_entity_poly.pdbx_strand_id
1 'polypeptide(L)' 'AQYVHATVGIILIAVIIAHIYIGTLGMEGAYEAMGSGTVDMNWAKEHHSAWVEKQQAKGAIPPRSAAEAAE' A
#
# COMPACT_ATOMS: atom_id res chain seq x y z
N ALA A 1 -5.40 1.28 -35.46
CA ALA A 1 -4.41 0.69 -34.53
C ALA A 1 -3.52 1.76 -33.88
N GLN A 2 -2.80 2.59 -34.65
CA GLN A 2 -1.87 3.57 -34.08
C GLN A 2 -2.51 4.62 -33.15
N TYR A 3 -3.69 5.15 -33.49
CA TYR A 3 -4.40 6.10 -32.61
C TYR A 3 -4.83 5.49 -31.27
N VAL A 4 -5.34 4.27 -31.28
CA VAL A 4 -5.73 3.56 -30.04
C VAL A 4 -4.52 3.33 -29.15
N HIS A 5 -3.40 2.87 -29.72
CA HIS A 5 -2.16 2.67 -28.98
C HIS A 5 -1.64 3.98 -28.38
N ALA A 6 -1.64 5.07 -29.16
CA ALA A 6 -1.20 6.39 -28.68
C ALA A 6 -2.08 6.90 -27.52
N THR A 7 -3.40 6.80 -27.65
CA THR A 7 -4.34 7.23 -26.60
C THR A 7 -4.16 6.42 -25.32
N VAL A 8 -4.10 5.08 -25.42
CA VAL A 8 -3.87 4.21 -24.24
C VAL A 8 -2.50 4.48 -23.63
N GLY A 9 -1.48 4.73 -24.45
CA GLY A 9 -0.14 5.09 -23.99
C GLY A 9 -0.13 6.35 -23.14
N ILE A 10 -0.82 7.41 -23.57
CA ILE A 10 -0.93 8.66 -22.82
C ILE A 10 -1.66 8.44 -21.48
N ILE A 11 -2.75 7.66 -21.49
CA ILE A 11 -3.48 7.33 -20.26
C ILE A 11 -2.57 6.56 -19.30
N LEU A 12 -1.81 5.57 -19.80
CA LEU A 12 -0.91 4.78 -18.97
C LEU A 12 0.21 5.65 -18.38
N ILE A 13 0.76 6.60 -19.13
CA ILE A 13 1.74 7.56 -18.61
C ILE A 13 1.13 8.35 -17.45
N ALA A 14 -0.10 8.85 -17.58
CA ALA A 14 -0.77 9.57 -16.50
C ALA A 14 -0.97 8.69 -15.25
N VAL A 15 -1.36 7.42 -15.43
CA VAL A 15 -1.51 6.46 -14.33
C VAL A 15 -0.17 6.16 -13.66
N ILE A 16 0.91 6.01 -14.42
CA ILE A 16 2.25 5.77 -13.88
C ILE A 16 2.70 6.96 -13.03
N ILE A 17 2.49 8.19 -13.50
CA ILE A 17 2.83 9.40 -12.72
C ILE A 17 2.03 9.44 -11.41
N ALA A 18 0.72 9.17 -11.46
CA ALA A 18 -0.10 9.11 -10.27
C ALA A 18 0.35 8.00 -9.29
N HIS A 19 0.75 6.84 -9.81
CA HIS A 19 1.24 5.72 -9.01
C HIS A 19 2.57 6.05 -8.31
N ILE A 20 3.51 6.68 -9.03
CA ILE A 20 4.78 7.13 -8.45
C ILE A 20 4.53 8.16 -7.36
N TYR A 21 3.62 9.11 -7.58
CA TYR A 21 3.28 10.12 -6.58
C TYR A 21 2.78 9.49 -5.29
N ILE A 22 1.81 8.57 -5.38
CA ILE A 22 1.25 7.89 -4.19
C ILE A 22 2.34 7.09 -3.48
N GLY A 23 3.15 6.33 -4.22
CA GLY A 23 4.19 5.48 -3.63
C GLY A 23 5.44 6.23 -3.12
N THR A 24 5.53 7.55 -3.28
CA THR A 24 6.70 8.34 -2.82
C THR A 24 6.31 9.47 -1.87
N LEU A 25 5.49 10.41 -2.32
CA LEU A 25 5.15 11.63 -1.58
C LEU A 25 3.73 11.58 -0.99
N GLY A 26 2.83 10.82 -1.62
CA GLY A 26 1.41 10.81 -1.27
C GLY A 26 1.08 9.96 -0.04
N MET A 27 1.97 9.05 0.37
CA MET A 27 1.79 8.24 1.56
C MET A 27 3.15 7.96 2.23
N GLU A 28 3.32 8.40 3.46
CA GLU A 28 4.56 8.19 4.22
C GLU A 28 4.78 6.69 4.46
N GLY A 29 6.04 6.24 4.39
CA GLY A 29 6.43 4.85 4.66
C GLY A 29 6.20 3.85 3.51
N ALA A 30 5.40 4.16 2.47
CA ALA A 30 5.18 3.20 1.38
C ALA A 30 6.42 2.98 0.49
N TYR A 31 7.20 4.02 0.24
CA TYR A 31 8.44 3.87 -0.52
C TYR A 31 9.43 2.95 0.18
N GLU A 32 9.60 3.12 1.50
CA GLU A 32 10.45 2.27 2.32
C GLU A 32 9.91 0.84 2.36
N ALA A 33 8.60 0.66 2.54
CA ALA A 33 7.97 -0.66 2.56
C ALA A 33 8.13 -1.45 1.26
N MET A 34 8.08 -0.77 0.11
CA MET A 34 8.37 -1.39 -1.19
C MET A 34 9.84 -1.81 -1.33
N GLY A 35 10.77 -1.04 -0.78
CA GLY A 35 12.20 -1.33 -0.86
C GLY A 35 12.68 -2.40 0.13
N SER A 36 12.17 -2.39 1.35
CA SER A 36 12.54 -3.33 2.41
C SER A 36 11.78 -4.66 2.32
N GLY A 37 10.57 -4.65 1.73
CA GLY A 37 9.66 -5.78 1.72
C GLY A 37 8.92 -5.99 3.05
N THR A 38 9.07 -5.08 4.02
CA THR A 38 8.36 -5.08 5.31
C THR A 38 7.59 -3.79 5.49
N VAL A 39 6.45 -3.84 6.18
CA VAL A 39 5.57 -2.68 6.37
C VAL A 39 5.31 -2.44 7.84
N ASP A 40 5.26 -1.17 8.24
CA ASP A 40 4.90 -0.78 9.59
C ASP A 40 3.48 -1.26 9.94
N MET A 41 3.31 -1.74 11.17
CA MET A 41 2.04 -2.31 11.62
C MET A 41 0.94 -1.25 11.73
N ASN A 42 1.27 -0.04 12.15
CA ASN A 42 0.29 1.03 12.27
C ASN A 42 -0.15 1.51 10.88
N TRP A 43 0.80 1.72 9.96
CA TRP A 43 0.49 2.04 8.57
C TRP A 43 -0.40 0.98 7.91
N ALA A 44 -0.08 -0.31 8.13
CA ALA A 44 -0.87 -1.42 7.59
C ALA A 44 -2.28 -1.45 8.18
N LYS A 45 -2.47 -1.09 9.46
CA LYS A 45 -3.81 -0.96 10.06
C LYS A 45 -4.58 0.22 9.47
N GLU A 46 -3.93 1.35 9.22
CA GLU A 46 -4.58 2.55 8.67
C GLU A 46 -4.98 2.40 7.20
N HIS A 47 -4.10 1.81 6.38
CA HIS A 47 -4.30 1.74 4.92
C HIS A 47 -4.81 0.37 4.43
N HIS A 48 -4.56 -0.69 5.19
CA HIS A 48 -4.87 -2.08 4.79
C HIS A 48 -5.43 -2.92 5.96
N SER A 49 -6.30 -2.34 6.79
CA SER A 49 -6.91 -3.01 7.96
C SER A 49 -7.46 -4.42 7.65
N ALA A 50 -8.20 -4.57 6.55
CA ALA A 50 -8.76 -5.86 6.15
C ALA A 50 -7.69 -6.91 5.80
N TRP A 51 -6.51 -6.50 5.33
CA TRP A 51 -5.39 -7.41 5.13
C TRP A 51 -4.76 -7.81 6.47
N VAL A 52 -4.59 -6.86 7.39
CA VAL A 52 -4.08 -7.14 8.75
C VAL A 52 -4.98 -8.14 9.47
N GLU A 53 -6.29 -7.95 9.45
CA GLU A 53 -7.27 -8.88 10.04
C GLU A 53 -7.14 -10.29 9.45
N LYS A 54 -7.00 -10.39 8.12
CA LYS A 54 -6.79 -11.68 7.44
C LYS A 54 -5.48 -12.35 7.84
N GLN A 55 -4.41 -11.59 8.03
CA GLN A 55 -3.12 -12.13 8.44
C GLN A 55 -3.12 -12.58 9.89
N GLN A 56 -3.81 -11.86 10.78
CA GLN A 56 -4.02 -12.26 12.18
C GLN A 56 -4.86 -13.53 12.27
N ALA A 57 -5.94 -13.65 11.50
CA ALA A 57 -6.76 -14.86 11.44
C ALA A 57 -5.96 -16.10 10.96
N LYS A 58 -4.94 -15.89 10.12
CA LYS A 58 -4.03 -16.95 9.66
C LYS A 58 -2.91 -17.27 10.66
N GLY A 59 -2.81 -16.53 11.77
CA GLY A 59 -1.70 -16.65 12.73
C GLY A 59 -0.35 -16.17 12.19
N ALA A 60 -0.32 -15.49 11.04
CA ALA A 60 0.91 -14.99 10.42
C ALA A 60 1.47 -13.75 11.14
N ILE A 61 0.62 -13.04 11.88
CA ILE A 61 0.95 -11.83 12.65
C ILE A 61 0.24 -11.97 14.01
N PRO A 62 0.88 -11.63 15.14
CA PRO A 62 0.25 -11.71 16.44
C PRO A 62 -1.04 -10.87 16.48
N PRO A 63 -2.10 -11.34 17.16
CA PRO A 63 -3.33 -10.57 17.34
C PRO A 63 -3.02 -9.29 18.12
N ARG A 64 -3.84 -8.25 17.88
CA ARG A 64 -3.74 -6.95 18.56
C ARG A 64 -3.58 -7.18 20.06
N SER A 65 -2.48 -6.72 20.64
CA SER A 65 -2.26 -6.93 22.07
C SER A 65 -3.14 -5.97 22.88
N ALA A 66 -3.54 -6.38 24.08
CA ALA A 66 -4.36 -5.54 24.97
C ALA A 66 -3.71 -4.18 25.33
N ALA A 67 -2.38 -4.06 25.16
CA ALA A 67 -1.65 -2.80 25.35
C ALA A 67 -1.89 -1.78 24.22
N GLU A 68 -2.11 -2.22 22.98
CA GLU A 68 -2.41 -1.34 21.81
C GLU A 68 -3.90 -0.93 21.71
N ALA A 69 -4.75 -1.42 22.62
CA ALA A 69 -6.16 -1.04 22.69
C ALA A 69 -6.43 0.00 23.79
N ALA A 70 -5.43 0.25 24.65
CA ALA A 70 -5.48 1.19 25.76
C ALA A 70 -4.80 2.54 25.44
N GLU A 71 -4.19 2.65 24.27
CA GLU A 71 -3.67 3.88 23.64
C GLU A 71 -4.62 4.31 22.52
#